data_AF-A0A0G2FQV4-F1
#
_entry.id   AF-A0A0G2FQV4-F1
#
_cell.length_a   1.000
_cell.length_b   1.000
_cell.length_c   1.000
_cell.angle_alpha   90.00
_cell.angle_beta   90.00
_cell.angle_gamma   90.00
#
_symmetry.space_group_name_H-M   'P 1'
#
loop_
_entity.id
_entity.type
_entity.pdbx_description
1 polymer ?
#
loop_
_entity_poly.entity_id
_entity_poly.type
_entity_poly.pdbx_seq_one_letter_code
_entity_poly.pdbx_strand_id
1 'polypeptide(L)'
;MVGPLPIDPSTTTWAPLAYPLTNNNNGRVRNLDADYEKLFSEWIYPITASIADITLDLWGGTAMGLDNDTLDVFGIDPYWQDDGRVIRWDTFWNIPQDDFDAETLLPLGLFFKSDITGRDPSQWELGGWLYNGVFYETTEDFRTAYWSEGFEKLGANVEGDWARTDQQGPVMPMDSLFPPTMVSPAGSRFGVDTKEKYVEWMDFSFYIGFSRDTGISLHDIRYKGERVIYELALQEALAHYAGNDPVQSGTSYLDTYYGFGPYAFQLVPGYDCPTYATYLNTSFYVSETTHTHIDSICLFEYDADFPIQRHSTNNYVSVTKNTYFSVRSVSTVGNYDYMFTYTFFMDGSIAVENETNQYGEYRGYRILPYTGLAHLTVQNSSNLVNAARWAEHDVQVTKRKDTEPKSAHAYNSQDVHNPPVNFDHFFDGESLEQEDLVVWFNLGMHHVPHTGDLPNTVFTTAHSGMQFMPSNYFTIDQSRSTVNMVRIDYKDGNTSAVELFGQKTEPESCEINYTPGEADLWAYTGDVVVRKFPYDPNNPYFETDSIV
;
A
#
# COMPACT_ATOMS: atom_id res chain seq x y z
N MET A 1 -14.38 22.38 2.29
CA MET A 1 -14.40 22.63 0.84
C MET A 1 -14.06 24.09 0.59
N VAL A 2 -13.17 24.39 -0.36
CA VAL A 2 -12.82 25.76 -0.79
C VAL A 2 -13.09 25.86 -2.29
N GLY A 3 -13.87 26.85 -2.73
CA GLY A 3 -14.19 27.01 -4.16
C GLY A 3 -15.23 28.12 -4.44
N PRO A 4 -15.55 28.39 -5.73
CA PRO A 4 -14.98 27.74 -6.91
C PRO A 4 -13.53 28.15 -7.18
N LEU A 5 -12.86 27.40 -8.06
CA LEU A 5 -11.52 27.67 -8.58
C LEU A 5 -11.60 28.20 -10.03
N PRO A 6 -10.64 29.02 -10.51
CA PRO A 6 -9.48 29.56 -9.77
C PRO A 6 -9.90 30.53 -8.65
N ILE A 7 -9.00 30.79 -7.69
CA ILE A 7 -9.31 31.65 -6.54
C ILE A 7 -9.65 33.06 -7.02
N ASP A 8 -10.85 33.52 -6.67
CA ASP A 8 -11.35 34.88 -6.86
C ASP A 8 -11.93 35.38 -5.53
N PRO A 9 -11.36 36.43 -4.91
CA PRO A 9 -11.84 36.95 -3.63
C PRO A 9 -13.33 37.35 -3.58
N SER A 10 -13.95 37.57 -4.74
CA SER A 10 -15.36 37.95 -4.85
C SER A 10 -16.32 36.74 -4.88
N THR A 11 -15.84 35.54 -5.22
CA THR A 11 -16.68 34.35 -5.41
C THR A 11 -16.20 33.11 -4.66
N THR A 12 -14.89 32.97 -4.44
CA THR A 12 -14.30 31.86 -3.69
C THR A 12 -14.64 31.98 -2.22
N THR A 13 -15.31 30.96 -1.70
CA THR A 13 -15.68 30.81 -0.30
C THR A 13 -15.16 29.50 0.26
N TRP A 14 -15.36 29.27 1.55
CA TRP A 14 -15.14 27.98 2.17
C TRP A 14 -16.40 27.55 2.93
N ALA A 15 -16.62 26.25 2.96
CA ALA A 15 -17.71 25.63 3.72
C ALA A 15 -17.23 24.31 4.35
N PRO A 16 -17.83 23.89 5.48
CA PRO A 16 -17.65 22.54 6.00
C PRO A 16 -17.94 21.48 4.94
N LEU A 17 -17.14 20.40 4.91
CA LEU A 17 -17.35 19.27 4.00
C LEU A 17 -17.84 18.07 4.81
N ALA A 18 -19.15 17.85 4.82
CA ALA A 18 -19.78 16.69 5.46
C ALA A 18 -20.51 15.77 4.47
N TYR A 19 -20.70 16.22 3.22
CA TYR A 19 -21.43 15.49 2.18
C TYR A 19 -20.94 14.05 1.94
N PRO A 20 -19.62 13.75 1.92
CA PRO A 20 -19.13 12.40 1.70
C PRO A 20 -18.93 11.59 3.00
N LEU A 21 -19.40 12.10 4.14
CA LEU A 21 -19.17 11.49 5.45
C LEU A 21 -20.46 10.85 5.96
N THR A 22 -20.34 9.71 6.63
CA THR A 22 -21.49 9.03 7.25
C THR A 22 -21.82 9.61 8.61
N ASN A 23 -20.85 10.25 9.27
CA ASN A 23 -21.08 10.91 10.55
C ASN A 23 -21.63 12.34 10.37
N ASN A 24 -22.48 12.76 11.30
CA ASN A 24 -23.16 14.06 11.23
C ASN A 24 -22.44 15.14 12.04
N ASN A 25 -21.11 15.21 11.92
CA ASN A 25 -20.27 16.13 12.70
C ASN A 25 -19.77 17.35 11.89
N ASN A 26 -20.44 17.67 10.77
CA ASN A 26 -20.15 18.84 9.94
C ASN A 26 -18.68 18.90 9.47
N GLY A 27 -18.12 17.75 9.08
CA GLY A 27 -16.72 17.65 8.63
C GLY A 27 -15.68 17.79 9.74
N ARG A 28 -16.02 17.43 10.99
CA ARG A 28 -15.12 17.50 12.15
C ARG A 28 -14.96 16.13 12.80
N VAL A 29 -13.74 15.85 13.23
CA VAL A 29 -13.36 14.71 14.08
C VAL A 29 -12.33 15.23 15.10
N ARG A 30 -12.23 14.58 16.26
CA ARG A 30 -11.21 14.92 17.26
C ARG A 30 -9.81 14.58 16.74
N ASN A 31 -8.79 15.14 17.38
CA ASN A 31 -7.39 14.80 17.15
C ASN A 31 -6.83 14.27 18.48
N LEU A 32 -6.45 12.99 18.52
CA LEU A 32 -5.88 12.30 19.67
C LEU A 32 -4.39 12.61 19.84
N ASP A 33 -3.73 13.07 18.79
CA ASP A 33 -2.29 13.36 18.71
C ASP A 33 -1.97 14.86 18.80
N ALA A 34 -2.91 15.65 19.33
CA ALA A 34 -2.83 17.12 19.33
C ALA A 34 -1.69 17.70 20.20
N ASP A 35 -1.04 16.89 21.03
CA ASP A 35 0.01 17.27 21.98
C ASP A 35 1.26 16.38 21.87
N TYR A 36 1.56 15.85 20.68
CA TYR A 36 2.67 14.91 20.44
C TYR A 36 4.00 15.31 21.12
N GLU A 37 4.48 16.54 20.92
CA GLU A 37 5.73 17.01 21.55
C GLU A 37 5.68 17.00 23.09
N LYS A 38 4.53 17.38 23.68
CA LYS A 38 4.35 17.38 25.14
C LYS A 38 4.19 15.97 25.69
N LEU A 39 3.55 15.10 24.94
CA LEU A 39 3.40 13.70 25.29
C LEU A 39 4.79 13.07 25.52
N PHE A 40 5.74 13.34 24.64
CA PHE A 40 7.10 12.86 24.84
C PHE A 40 7.84 13.62 25.95
N SER A 41 7.95 14.94 25.84
CA SER A 41 8.80 15.74 26.72
C SER A 41 8.29 15.89 28.17
N GLU A 42 6.98 15.90 28.40
CA GLU A 42 6.37 16.11 29.71
C GLU A 42 5.82 14.81 30.34
N TRP A 43 5.80 13.69 29.60
CA TRP A 43 5.23 12.43 30.11
C TRP A 43 6.09 11.19 29.85
N ILE A 44 6.27 10.79 28.58
CA ILE A 44 7.01 9.56 28.24
C ILE A 44 8.44 9.62 28.76
N TYR A 45 9.22 10.64 28.41
CA TYR A 45 10.61 10.74 28.83
C TYR A 45 10.80 10.87 30.36
N PRO A 46 9.96 11.61 31.10
CA PRO A 46 9.96 11.54 32.56
C PRO A 46 9.68 10.15 33.14
N ILE A 47 8.74 9.39 32.55
CA ILE A 47 8.41 8.02 32.98
C ILE A 47 9.60 7.08 32.75
N THR A 48 10.18 7.11 31.56
CA THR A 48 11.31 6.26 31.17
C THR A 48 12.56 6.64 31.97
N ALA A 49 12.79 7.93 32.23
CA ALA A 49 13.87 8.41 33.10
C ALA A 49 13.73 7.88 34.55
N SER A 50 12.49 7.69 35.05
CA SER A 50 12.23 7.15 36.39
C SER A 50 12.69 5.69 36.57
N ILE A 51 12.99 4.99 35.46
CA ILE A 51 13.52 3.63 35.43
C ILE A 51 14.82 3.52 34.61
N ALA A 52 15.53 4.62 34.37
CA ALA A 52 16.74 4.62 33.54
C ALA A 52 17.84 3.68 34.08
N ASP A 53 17.93 3.49 35.40
CA ASP A 53 18.84 2.52 36.01
C ASP A 53 18.47 1.06 35.66
N ILE A 54 17.18 0.77 35.48
CA ILE A 54 16.68 -0.53 35.05
C ILE A 54 16.95 -0.74 33.56
N THR A 55 16.69 0.25 32.70
CA THR A 55 16.95 0.12 31.26
C THR A 55 18.44 0.00 30.95
N LEU A 56 19.29 0.70 31.71
CA LEU A 56 20.75 0.56 31.65
C LEU A 56 21.21 -0.83 32.10
N ASP A 57 20.60 -1.40 33.15
CA ASP A 57 20.95 -2.73 33.65
C ASP A 57 20.44 -3.86 32.74
N LEU A 58 19.27 -3.69 32.11
CA LEU A 58 18.71 -4.66 31.16
C LEU A 58 19.42 -4.66 29.81
N TRP A 59 19.63 -3.48 29.22
CA TRP A 59 19.99 -3.35 27.81
C TRP A 59 21.16 -2.40 27.56
N GLY A 60 21.67 -1.73 28.59
CA GLY A 60 22.77 -0.78 28.45
C GLY A 60 22.37 0.55 27.81
N GLY A 61 21.07 0.87 27.76
CA GLY A 61 20.53 2.04 27.06
C GLY A 61 19.51 2.85 27.85
N THR A 62 19.18 4.03 27.33
CA THR A 62 18.14 4.93 27.84
C THR A 62 17.32 5.55 26.72
N ALA A 63 16.09 5.95 27.05
CA ALA A 63 15.23 6.83 26.26
C ALA A 63 14.79 7.99 27.18
N MET A 64 15.38 9.17 27.07
CA MET A 64 15.11 10.33 27.93
C MET A 64 14.90 11.64 27.14
N GLY A 65 14.85 11.57 25.81
CA GLY A 65 14.79 12.72 24.91
C GLY A 65 16.13 13.44 24.79
N LEU A 66 17.25 12.71 24.87
CA LEU A 66 18.61 13.24 24.82
C LEU A 66 19.37 12.68 23.61
N ASP A 67 20.34 13.45 23.10
CA ASP A 67 21.18 13.06 21.94
C ASP A 67 21.92 11.72 22.12
N ASN A 68 22.08 11.25 23.36
CA ASN A 68 22.78 10.01 23.69
C ASN A 68 21.82 8.83 23.95
N ASP A 69 20.53 9.00 23.67
CA ASP A 69 19.58 7.90 23.76
C ASP A 69 19.91 6.82 22.73
N THR A 70 19.71 5.58 23.15
CA THR A 70 19.95 4.38 22.34
C THR A 70 18.71 3.51 22.26
N LEU A 71 17.63 3.95 22.93
CA LEU A 71 16.34 3.29 22.97
C LEU A 71 15.29 4.28 22.49
N ASP A 72 14.28 3.79 21.77
CA ASP A 72 13.09 4.55 21.44
C ASP A 72 11.86 4.01 22.20
N VAL A 73 10.79 4.80 22.24
CA VAL A 73 9.54 4.44 22.89
C VAL A 73 8.35 4.84 22.03
N PHE A 74 7.69 3.83 21.47
CA PHE A 74 6.40 3.97 20.81
C PHE A 74 5.54 2.73 21.03
N GLY A 75 4.28 2.80 20.62
CA GLY A 75 3.26 1.87 21.05
C GLY A 75 2.12 1.70 20.07
N ILE A 76 0.90 1.61 20.61
CA ILE A 76 -0.31 1.27 19.87
C ILE A 76 -0.78 2.38 18.93
N ASP A 77 -1.34 1.97 17.79
CA ASP A 77 -2.25 2.76 16.94
C ASP A 77 -3.41 1.82 16.52
N PRO A 78 -4.69 2.17 16.79
CA PRO A 78 -5.14 3.40 17.44
C PRO A 78 -4.93 3.39 18.95
N TYR A 79 -4.94 4.57 19.56
CA TYR A 79 -5.09 4.67 21.01
C TYR A 79 -6.40 4.01 21.45
N TRP A 80 -6.40 3.43 22.65
CA TRP A 80 -7.62 2.88 23.25
C TRP A 80 -8.56 4.01 23.66
N GLN A 81 -9.84 3.87 23.35
CA GLN A 81 -10.83 4.95 23.37
C GLN A 81 -12.06 4.64 24.25
N ASP A 82 -11.86 3.91 25.35
CA ASP A 82 -12.94 3.39 26.20
C ASP A 82 -13.49 4.41 27.21
N ASP A 83 -14.82 4.47 27.34
CA ASP A 83 -15.53 5.25 28.36
C ASP A 83 -15.13 6.74 28.41
N GLY A 84 -14.79 7.32 27.26
CA GLY A 84 -14.35 8.71 27.12
C GLY A 84 -12.90 8.96 27.54
N ARG A 85 -12.15 7.90 27.87
CA ARG A 85 -10.72 7.97 28.16
C ARG A 85 -9.89 7.73 26.89
N VAL A 86 -8.66 8.22 26.92
CA VAL A 86 -7.65 7.98 25.88
C VAL A 86 -6.48 7.28 26.55
N ILE A 87 -6.29 6.00 26.25
CA ILE A 87 -5.30 5.14 26.89
C ILE A 87 -4.25 4.74 25.86
N ARG A 88 -2.98 4.80 26.27
CA ARG A 88 -1.83 4.30 25.52
C ARG A 88 -1.20 3.10 26.20
N TRP A 89 -0.69 2.21 25.38
CA TRP A 89 0.31 1.21 25.75
C TRP A 89 1.54 1.45 24.88
N ASP A 90 2.69 1.53 25.52
CA ASP A 90 3.97 1.84 24.90
C ASP A 90 5.00 0.77 25.29
N THR A 91 5.99 0.55 24.43
CA THR A 91 7.12 -0.37 24.67
C THR A 91 8.44 0.29 24.28
N PHE A 92 9.54 -0.26 24.81
CA PHE A 92 10.89 0.14 24.41
C PHE A 92 11.35 -0.65 23.19
N TRP A 93 12.12 0.02 22.35
CA TRP A 93 12.78 -0.48 21.15
C TRP A 93 14.26 -0.13 21.22
N ASN A 94 15.11 -0.97 20.63
CA ASN A 94 16.51 -0.62 20.43
C ASN A 94 16.64 0.20 19.14
N ILE A 95 17.34 1.34 19.22
CA ILE A 95 17.60 2.17 18.04
C ILE A 95 18.70 1.49 17.20
N PRO A 96 18.52 1.33 15.87
CA PRO A 96 19.57 0.91 14.94
C PRO A 96 20.86 1.74 15.11
N GLN A 97 22.01 1.09 14.99
CA GLN A 97 23.32 1.68 15.22
C GLN A 97 24.02 2.09 13.92
N ASP A 98 23.46 1.74 12.77
CA ASP A 98 23.96 2.06 11.44
C ASP A 98 22.84 2.59 10.53
N ASP A 99 23.09 2.67 9.21
CA ASP A 99 22.18 3.27 8.24
C ASP A 99 20.98 2.37 7.87
N PHE A 100 20.79 1.21 8.52
CA PHE A 100 19.69 0.28 8.23
C PHE A 100 18.44 0.58 9.06
N ASP A 101 17.27 0.56 8.42
CA ASP A 101 15.97 0.75 9.06
C ASP A 101 15.44 -0.56 9.67
N ALA A 102 16.08 -1.02 10.75
CA ALA A 102 15.83 -2.32 11.37
C ALA A 102 15.02 -2.27 12.68
N GLU A 103 14.59 -1.09 13.13
CA GLU A 103 14.08 -0.86 14.49
C GLU A 103 12.88 -1.76 14.85
N THR A 104 11.98 -1.99 13.90
CA THR A 104 10.79 -2.84 14.11
C THR A 104 11.10 -4.31 14.40
N LEU A 105 12.34 -4.75 14.15
CA LEU A 105 12.86 -6.07 14.52
C LEU A 105 13.50 -6.10 15.92
N LEU A 106 13.55 -4.97 16.63
CA LEU A 106 14.30 -4.79 17.88
C LEU A 106 13.45 -4.46 19.13
N PRO A 107 12.29 -5.13 19.37
CA PRO A 107 11.49 -4.88 20.57
C PRO A 107 12.19 -5.38 21.84
N LEU A 108 11.96 -4.70 22.98
CA LEU A 108 12.66 -4.98 24.25
C LEU A 108 11.78 -5.59 25.36
N GLY A 109 10.46 -5.66 25.16
CA GLY A 109 9.57 -6.47 26.00
C GLY A 109 9.26 -5.90 27.40
N LEU A 110 9.46 -4.59 27.60
CA LEU A 110 8.98 -3.84 28.76
C LEU A 110 7.91 -2.86 28.29
N PHE A 111 6.73 -2.93 28.89
CA PHE A 111 5.57 -2.16 28.48
C PHE A 111 5.08 -1.29 29.63
N PHE A 112 4.47 -0.15 29.31
CA PHE A 112 3.75 0.64 30.29
C PHE A 112 2.46 1.22 29.72
N LYS A 113 1.50 1.42 30.61
CA LYS A 113 0.17 1.92 30.29
C LYS A 113 0.02 3.35 30.77
N SER A 114 -0.50 4.23 29.94
CA SER A 114 -0.81 5.62 30.32
C SER A 114 -2.27 5.95 30.04
N ASP A 115 -2.94 6.60 30.98
CA ASP A 115 -4.17 7.35 30.70
C ASP A 115 -3.78 8.80 30.40
N ILE A 116 -3.93 9.18 29.13
CA ILE A 116 -3.57 10.51 28.61
C ILE A 116 -4.82 11.34 28.27
N THR A 117 -5.91 11.10 28.99
CA THR A 117 -7.17 11.81 28.74
C THR A 117 -7.02 13.32 28.97
N GLY A 118 -7.33 14.10 27.93
CA GLY A 118 -7.20 15.56 27.97
C GLY A 118 -5.81 16.06 27.58
N ARG A 119 -5.58 17.36 27.67
CA ARG A 119 -4.37 18.04 27.17
C ARG A 119 -3.42 18.56 28.25
N ASP A 120 -3.70 18.22 29.51
CA ASP A 120 -2.92 18.67 30.67
C ASP A 120 -2.13 17.48 31.24
N PRO A 121 -0.81 17.41 31.01
CA PRO A 121 0.02 16.32 31.49
C PRO A 121 -0.02 16.10 33.01
N SER A 122 -0.39 17.12 33.78
CA SER A 122 -0.53 16.98 35.24
C SER A 122 -1.75 16.15 35.67
N GLN A 123 -2.69 15.91 34.75
CA GLN A 123 -3.89 15.09 34.96
C GLN A 123 -3.76 13.69 34.34
N TRP A 124 -2.68 13.42 33.62
CA TRP A 124 -2.40 12.10 33.09
C TRP A 124 -1.96 11.15 34.20
N GLU A 125 -2.21 9.86 34.02
CA GLU A 125 -1.96 8.84 35.04
C GLU A 125 -1.20 7.65 34.45
N LEU A 126 -0.13 7.23 35.14
CA LEU A 126 0.57 6.00 34.81
C LEU A 126 -0.25 4.83 35.36
N GLY A 127 -0.78 4.01 34.45
CA GLY A 127 -1.66 2.89 34.77
C GLY A 127 -0.93 1.62 35.19
N GLY A 128 0.40 1.53 35.00
CA GLY A 128 1.24 0.41 35.44
C GLY A 128 2.23 -0.06 34.38
N TRP A 129 3.02 -1.08 34.75
CA TRP A 129 4.06 -1.70 33.95
C TRP A 129 3.75 -3.17 33.68
N LEU A 130 4.20 -3.70 32.55
CA LEU A 130 4.16 -5.13 32.25
C LEU A 130 5.56 -5.58 31.82
N TYR A 131 6.07 -6.63 32.45
CA TYR A 131 7.33 -7.26 32.08
C TYR A 131 7.27 -8.76 32.35
N ASN A 132 7.72 -9.58 31.38
CA ASN A 132 7.71 -11.05 31.47
C ASN A 132 6.34 -11.63 31.91
N GLY A 133 5.25 -11.07 31.37
CA GLY A 133 3.87 -11.49 31.69
C GLY A 133 3.37 -11.12 33.09
N VAL A 134 4.13 -10.34 33.87
CA VAL A 134 3.75 -9.86 35.20
C VAL A 134 3.42 -8.38 35.14
N PHE A 135 2.24 -8.02 35.64
CA PHE A 135 1.78 -6.63 35.72
C PHE A 135 2.07 -6.02 37.09
N TYR A 136 2.55 -4.79 37.10
CA TYR A 136 2.90 -4.01 38.30
C TYR A 136 2.10 -2.71 38.27
N GLU A 137 1.28 -2.47 39.30
CA GLU A 137 0.38 -1.30 39.34
C GLU A 137 1.14 0.02 39.45
N THR A 138 2.30 0.03 40.09
CA THR A 138 3.11 1.23 40.27
C THR A 138 4.56 1.03 39.85
N THR A 139 5.24 2.13 39.52
CA THR A 139 6.69 2.12 39.27
C THR A 139 7.46 1.59 40.48
N GLU A 140 7.05 1.88 41.72
CA GLU A 140 7.74 1.40 42.92
C GLU A 140 7.62 -0.13 43.08
N ASP A 141 6.45 -0.70 42.77
CA ASP A 141 6.25 -2.16 42.78
C ASP A 141 7.14 -2.84 41.72
N PHE A 142 7.20 -2.28 40.51
CA PHE A 142 8.08 -2.77 39.45
C PHE A 142 9.55 -2.68 39.85
N ARG A 143 10.00 -1.53 40.37
CA ARG A 143 11.39 -1.32 40.82
C ARG A 143 11.75 -2.27 41.96
N THR A 144 10.87 -2.44 42.94
CA THR A 144 11.09 -3.36 44.06
C THR A 144 11.22 -4.80 43.57
N ALA A 145 10.33 -5.22 42.67
CA ALA A 145 10.38 -6.55 42.07
C ALA A 145 11.68 -6.75 41.26
N TYR A 146 12.04 -5.79 40.40
CA TYR A 146 13.22 -5.85 39.54
C TYR A 146 14.52 -6.09 40.31
N TRP A 147 14.70 -5.39 41.43
CA TRP A 147 15.89 -5.50 42.28
C TRP A 147 15.81 -6.63 43.33
N SER A 148 14.73 -7.41 43.35
CA SER A 148 14.59 -8.55 44.25
C SER A 148 15.46 -9.73 43.80
N GLU A 149 15.93 -10.52 44.77
CA GLU A 149 16.67 -11.73 44.48
C GLU A 149 15.81 -12.72 43.68
N GLY A 150 16.34 -13.21 42.55
CA GLY A 150 15.65 -14.17 41.69
C GLY A 150 14.75 -13.55 40.61
N PHE A 151 14.73 -12.22 40.45
CA PHE A 151 14.04 -11.58 39.32
C PHE A 151 14.66 -12.03 37.99
N GLU A 152 13.82 -12.50 37.07
CA GLU A 152 14.25 -12.96 35.74
C GLU A 152 14.41 -11.75 34.81
N LYS A 153 15.64 -11.50 34.36
CA LYS A 153 15.97 -10.45 33.41
C LYS A 153 16.11 -11.07 32.01
N LEU A 154 15.16 -10.76 31.14
CA LEU A 154 15.18 -11.15 29.73
C LEU A 154 16.17 -10.26 28.97
N GLY A 155 16.84 -10.84 27.96
CA GLY A 155 17.81 -10.13 27.13
C GLY A 155 17.16 -9.14 26.14
N ALA A 156 18.00 -8.43 25.38
CA ALA A 156 17.59 -7.54 24.30
C ALA A 156 17.65 -8.23 22.92
N ASN A 157 16.77 -7.82 22.01
CA ASN A 157 17.04 -7.93 20.58
C ASN A 157 18.01 -6.81 20.20
N VAL A 158 19.20 -7.19 19.75
CA VAL A 158 20.25 -6.24 19.35
C VAL A 158 20.49 -6.40 17.86
N GLU A 159 20.64 -5.27 17.20
CA GLU A 159 20.95 -5.22 15.77
C GLU A 159 22.20 -6.04 15.44
N GLY A 160 22.17 -6.65 14.25
CA GLY A 160 23.32 -7.29 13.66
C GLY A 160 23.05 -7.62 12.20
N ASP A 161 23.98 -8.33 11.56
CA ASP A 161 23.88 -8.68 10.14
C ASP A 161 22.52 -9.32 9.80
N TRP A 162 21.95 -10.14 10.69
CA TRP A 162 20.65 -10.80 10.49
C TRP A 162 19.47 -9.86 10.17
N ALA A 163 19.56 -8.58 10.54
CA ALA A 163 18.53 -7.56 10.32
C ALA A 163 18.83 -6.64 9.12
N ARG A 164 19.97 -6.80 8.43
CA ARG A 164 20.38 -5.98 7.28
C ARG A 164 19.96 -6.60 5.96
N THR A 165 19.52 -5.76 5.02
CA THR A 165 19.06 -6.17 3.68
C THR A 165 20.18 -6.46 2.67
N ASP A 166 21.42 -6.10 3.01
CA ASP A 166 22.59 -6.34 2.16
C ASP A 166 22.87 -7.82 1.91
N GLN A 167 23.58 -8.10 0.81
CA GLN A 167 23.97 -9.46 0.44
C GLN A 167 24.77 -10.14 1.56
N GLN A 168 24.29 -11.32 1.97
CA GLN A 168 24.94 -12.15 2.98
C GLN A 168 25.15 -13.59 2.51
N GLY A 169 26.15 -14.23 3.10
CA GLY A 169 26.52 -15.60 2.79
C GLY A 169 27.28 -15.77 1.47
N PRO A 170 27.51 -17.02 1.03
CA PRO A 170 28.25 -17.30 -0.18
C PRO A 170 27.42 -17.00 -1.44
N VAL A 171 28.04 -16.35 -2.42
CA VAL A 171 27.45 -16.12 -3.76
C VAL A 171 27.10 -17.47 -4.41
N MET A 172 25.89 -17.57 -4.96
CA MET A 172 25.42 -18.79 -5.60
C MET A 172 26.17 -19.10 -6.90
N PRO A 173 26.23 -20.37 -7.33
CA PRO A 173 26.85 -20.72 -8.60
C PRO A 173 26.24 -19.95 -9.77
N MET A 174 27.10 -19.33 -10.59
CA MET A 174 26.74 -18.55 -11.80
C MET A 174 26.02 -17.22 -11.56
N ASP A 175 25.82 -16.81 -10.30
CA ASP A 175 25.01 -15.63 -9.95
C ASP A 175 25.71 -14.30 -10.27
N SER A 176 27.02 -14.31 -10.53
CA SER A 176 27.76 -13.15 -11.03
C SER A 176 27.59 -12.91 -12.54
N LEU A 177 26.79 -13.73 -13.24
CA LEU A 177 26.42 -13.52 -14.63
C LEU A 177 25.17 -12.65 -14.70
N PHE A 178 24.99 -11.92 -15.81
CA PHE A 178 23.75 -11.18 -16.02
C PHE A 178 22.54 -12.12 -16.02
N PRO A 179 21.49 -11.84 -15.22
CA PRO A 179 20.24 -12.59 -15.32
C PRO A 179 19.54 -12.26 -16.65
N PRO A 180 18.52 -13.05 -17.03
CA PRO A 180 17.66 -12.69 -18.15
C PRO A 180 17.06 -11.30 -17.95
N THR A 181 17.06 -10.51 -19.02
CA THR A 181 16.51 -9.15 -19.01
C THR A 181 15.43 -9.01 -20.06
N MET A 182 14.34 -8.34 -19.70
CA MET A 182 13.30 -7.99 -20.66
C MET A 182 13.75 -6.76 -21.44
N VAL A 183 13.59 -6.84 -22.76
CA VAL A 183 13.86 -5.73 -23.69
C VAL A 183 12.60 -5.41 -24.47
N SER A 184 12.45 -4.16 -24.89
CA SER A 184 11.37 -3.72 -25.79
C SER A 184 11.95 -3.28 -27.14
N PRO A 185 12.09 -4.19 -28.13
CA PRO A 185 12.78 -3.90 -29.38
C PRO A 185 12.11 -2.81 -30.23
N ALA A 186 10.80 -2.63 -30.07
CA ALA A 186 10.01 -1.65 -30.81
C ALA A 186 9.69 -0.39 -29.98
N GLY A 187 10.21 -0.29 -28.76
CA GLY A 187 9.78 0.73 -27.78
C GLY A 187 8.34 0.50 -27.29
N SER A 188 7.80 1.49 -26.60
CA SER A 188 6.44 1.45 -26.03
C SER A 188 5.37 1.34 -27.13
N ARG A 189 4.50 0.33 -27.05
CA ARG A 189 3.31 0.20 -27.93
C ARG A 189 2.03 0.72 -27.27
N PHE A 190 2.17 1.72 -26.41
CA PHE A 190 1.10 2.44 -25.73
C PHE A 190 1.30 3.94 -25.87
N GLY A 191 0.22 4.71 -25.75
CA GLY A 191 0.23 6.16 -25.74
C GLY A 191 0.05 6.70 -24.33
N VAL A 192 0.71 7.82 -24.02
CA VAL A 192 0.55 8.53 -22.75
C VAL A 192 0.44 10.03 -23.01
N ASP A 193 -0.62 10.66 -22.54
CA ASP A 193 -0.66 12.11 -22.33
C ASP A 193 -0.18 12.40 -20.91
N THR A 194 1.05 12.87 -20.78
CA THR A 194 1.69 13.12 -19.47
C THR A 194 1.10 14.31 -18.72
N LYS A 195 0.41 15.22 -19.43
CA LYS A 195 -0.22 16.42 -18.88
C LYS A 195 -1.60 16.08 -18.33
N GLU A 196 -2.41 15.37 -19.11
CA GLU A 196 -3.77 14.95 -18.71
C GLU A 196 -3.78 13.62 -17.94
N LYS A 197 -2.61 12.97 -17.80
CA LYS A 197 -2.43 11.66 -17.14
C LYS A 197 -3.31 10.58 -17.75
N TYR A 198 -3.43 10.57 -19.08
CA TYR A 198 -4.25 9.64 -19.84
C TYR A 198 -3.39 8.60 -20.54
N VAL A 199 -3.84 7.33 -20.54
CA VAL A 199 -3.12 6.19 -21.13
C VAL A 199 -4.01 5.46 -22.12
N GLU A 200 -3.43 5.03 -23.24
CA GLU A 200 -4.05 4.11 -24.19
C GLU A 200 -3.11 2.93 -24.47
N TRP A 201 -3.60 1.72 -24.28
CA TRP A 201 -2.87 0.51 -24.65
C TRP A 201 -3.81 -0.46 -25.35
N MET A 202 -3.50 -0.77 -26.62
CA MET A 202 -4.34 -1.61 -27.48
C MET A 202 -5.79 -1.10 -27.49
N ASP A 203 -6.73 -1.89 -27.01
CA ASP A 203 -8.14 -1.52 -26.93
C ASP A 203 -8.53 -0.84 -25.60
N PHE A 204 -7.59 -0.71 -24.64
CA PHE A 204 -7.84 -0.06 -23.35
C PHE A 204 -7.51 1.43 -23.38
N SER A 205 -8.29 2.21 -22.63
CA SER A 205 -7.90 3.54 -22.21
C SER A 205 -8.40 3.91 -20.82
N PHE A 206 -7.70 4.80 -20.13
CA PHE A 206 -8.05 5.25 -18.77
C PHE A 206 -7.27 6.51 -18.37
N TYR A 207 -7.71 7.16 -17.30
CA TYR A 207 -7.01 8.26 -16.62
C TYR A 207 -6.38 7.77 -15.32
N ILE A 208 -5.22 8.32 -14.97
CA ILE A 208 -4.53 8.10 -13.69
C ILE A 208 -4.86 9.27 -12.75
N GLY A 209 -5.45 8.96 -11.60
CA GLY A 209 -5.62 9.86 -10.47
C GLY A 209 -4.59 9.57 -9.37
N PHE A 210 -4.33 10.56 -8.51
CA PHE A 210 -3.42 10.41 -7.37
C PHE A 210 -3.89 11.23 -6.17
N SER A 211 -3.77 10.69 -4.95
CA SER A 211 -4.13 11.39 -3.72
C SER A 211 -3.15 11.12 -2.58
N ARG A 212 -3.15 12.01 -1.59
CA ARG A 212 -2.43 11.82 -0.31
C ARG A 212 -2.85 10.51 0.35
N ASP A 213 -4.15 10.31 0.56
CA ASP A 213 -4.67 9.21 1.36
C ASP A 213 -4.34 7.84 0.75
N THR A 214 -4.68 7.63 -0.53
CA THR A 214 -4.71 6.28 -1.14
C THR A 214 -3.76 6.11 -2.31
N GLY A 215 -2.95 7.12 -2.65
CA GLY A 215 -2.01 7.05 -3.76
C GLY A 215 -2.71 6.94 -5.11
N ILE A 216 -2.31 5.98 -5.93
CA ILE A 216 -2.77 5.81 -7.32
C ILE A 216 -4.22 5.29 -7.44
N SER A 217 -4.98 5.88 -8.36
CA SER A 217 -6.32 5.44 -8.76
C SER A 217 -6.47 5.47 -10.28
N LEU A 218 -7.39 4.68 -10.83
CA LEU A 218 -7.72 4.65 -12.26
C LEU A 218 -9.17 5.07 -12.49
N HIS A 219 -9.40 5.91 -13.49
CA HIS A 219 -10.70 6.52 -13.80
C HIS A 219 -11.07 6.36 -15.27
N ASP A 220 -12.37 6.28 -15.56
CA ASP A 220 -12.94 6.10 -16.90
C ASP A 220 -12.26 4.98 -17.69
N ILE A 221 -12.06 3.83 -17.05
CA ILE A 221 -11.46 2.67 -17.72
C ILE A 221 -12.41 2.23 -18.82
N ARG A 222 -11.87 2.13 -20.04
CA ARG A 222 -12.58 1.73 -21.26
C ARG A 222 -11.90 0.57 -21.93
N TYR A 223 -12.69 -0.25 -22.63
CA TYR A 223 -12.21 -1.29 -23.52
C TYR A 223 -13.02 -1.25 -24.82
N LYS A 224 -12.33 -1.17 -25.97
CA LYS A 224 -12.94 -0.97 -27.30
C LYS A 224 -13.88 0.24 -27.38
N GLY A 225 -13.56 1.29 -26.62
CA GLY A 225 -14.32 2.56 -26.56
C GLY A 225 -15.50 2.56 -25.59
N GLU A 226 -15.92 1.40 -25.08
CA GLU A 226 -16.98 1.25 -24.08
C GLU A 226 -16.40 1.38 -22.67
N ARG A 227 -17.10 2.08 -21.76
CA ARG A 227 -16.66 2.20 -20.36
C ARG A 227 -16.94 0.90 -19.63
N VAL A 228 -15.95 0.45 -18.88
CA VAL A 228 -15.94 -0.83 -18.20
C VAL A 228 -15.97 -0.70 -16.69
N ILE A 229 -15.21 0.26 -16.17
CA ILE A 229 -15.17 0.66 -14.77
C ILE A 229 -15.08 2.18 -14.74
N TYR A 230 -15.95 2.82 -13.95
CA TYR A 230 -15.89 4.27 -13.74
C TYR A 230 -14.67 4.66 -12.89
N GLU A 231 -14.45 3.96 -11.78
CA GLU A 231 -13.35 4.18 -10.85
C GLU A 231 -12.85 2.84 -10.29
N LEU A 232 -11.53 2.67 -10.25
CA LEU A 232 -10.84 1.57 -9.57
C LEU A 232 -9.71 2.18 -8.72
N ALA A 233 -9.85 2.10 -7.40
CA ALA A 233 -8.93 2.77 -6.49
C ALA A 233 -8.80 2.00 -5.17
N LEU A 234 -7.58 1.99 -4.61
CA LEU A 234 -7.36 1.64 -3.21
C LEU A 234 -8.20 2.57 -2.32
N GLN A 235 -8.78 2.01 -1.26
CA GLN A 235 -9.63 2.75 -0.33
C GLN A 235 -9.00 2.91 1.05
N GLU A 236 -8.35 1.85 1.54
CA GLU A 236 -7.67 1.77 2.83
C GLU A 236 -6.79 0.51 2.86
N ALA A 237 -5.81 0.46 3.77
CA ALA A 237 -5.13 -0.77 4.16
C ALA A 237 -5.19 -0.96 5.68
N LEU A 238 -5.36 -2.21 6.11
CA LEU A 238 -5.44 -2.60 7.50
C LEU A 238 -4.31 -3.58 7.82
N ALA A 239 -3.45 -3.22 8.78
CA ALA A 239 -2.53 -4.14 9.44
C ALA A 239 -3.04 -4.43 10.86
N HIS A 240 -3.85 -5.49 10.99
CA HIS A 240 -4.42 -5.91 12.28
C HIS A 240 -3.52 -6.94 12.96
N TYR A 241 -2.96 -6.58 14.12
CA TYR A 241 -2.07 -7.43 14.89
C TYR A 241 -2.80 -8.15 16.04
N ALA A 242 -2.19 -9.23 16.49
CA ALA A 242 -2.53 -9.90 17.74
C ALA A 242 -1.24 -10.38 18.42
N GLY A 243 -1.11 -10.10 19.71
CA GLY A 243 0.03 -10.50 20.53
C GLY A 243 -0.41 -10.88 21.94
N ASN A 244 0.45 -11.55 22.69
CA ASN A 244 0.23 -11.73 24.13
C ASN A 244 0.66 -10.50 24.94
N ASP A 245 1.48 -9.63 24.32
CA ASP A 245 1.82 -8.32 24.85
C ASP A 245 0.78 -7.25 24.42
N PRO A 246 0.63 -6.17 25.20
CA PRO A 246 -0.44 -5.20 25.01
C PRO A 246 -0.21 -4.26 23.82
N VAL A 247 1.03 -4.08 23.36
CA VAL A 247 1.32 -3.21 22.21
C VAL A 247 0.91 -3.93 20.94
N GLN A 248 1.46 -5.12 20.66
CA GLN A 248 1.08 -5.90 19.48
C GLN A 248 -0.41 -6.29 19.52
N SER A 249 -0.98 -6.58 20.70
CA SER A 249 -2.43 -6.81 20.82
C SER A 249 -3.28 -5.56 20.56
N GLY A 250 -2.75 -4.36 20.81
CA GLY A 250 -3.47 -3.10 20.66
C GLY A 250 -3.32 -2.46 19.29
N THR A 251 -2.43 -2.97 18.44
CA THR A 251 -2.12 -2.40 17.12
C THR A 251 -3.11 -2.85 16.03
N SER A 252 -3.62 -1.88 15.29
CA SER A 252 -4.51 -2.05 14.13
C SER A 252 -4.40 -0.85 13.20
N TYR A 253 -3.28 -0.75 12.48
CA TYR A 253 -3.00 0.40 11.61
C TYR A 253 -4.05 0.56 10.52
N LEU A 254 -4.42 1.81 10.24
CA LEU A 254 -5.23 2.24 9.11
C LEU A 254 -4.39 3.21 8.28
N ASP A 255 -3.75 2.69 7.24
CA ASP A 255 -2.60 3.35 6.63
C ASP A 255 -2.94 4.64 5.91
N THR A 256 -4.19 4.92 5.54
CA THR A 256 -4.56 6.22 4.96
C THR A 256 -4.38 7.38 5.95
N TYR A 257 -4.32 7.10 7.26
CA TYR A 257 -3.89 8.07 8.28
C TYR A 257 -2.51 8.65 7.92
N TYR A 258 -1.53 7.77 7.70
CA TYR A 258 -0.16 8.11 7.27
C TYR A 258 -0.06 8.45 5.78
N GLY A 259 -0.92 7.86 4.96
CA GLY A 259 -1.08 8.11 3.54
C GLY A 259 -0.18 7.28 2.64
N PHE A 260 -0.75 6.74 1.57
CA PHE A 260 0.02 6.09 0.52
C PHE A 260 0.79 7.07 -0.37
N GLY A 261 0.24 8.28 -0.58
CA GLY A 261 0.82 9.29 -1.47
C GLY A 261 2.18 9.85 -1.02
N PRO A 262 2.36 10.24 0.26
CA PRO A 262 3.61 10.77 0.80
C PRO A 262 4.77 9.81 0.73
N TYR A 263 4.48 8.51 0.78
CA TYR A 263 5.48 7.46 0.76
C TYR A 263 5.53 6.71 -0.57
N ALA A 264 4.91 7.25 -1.63
CA ALA A 264 5.02 6.75 -2.99
C ALA A 264 6.35 7.19 -3.63
N PHE A 265 7.47 6.73 -3.07
CA PHE A 265 8.81 7.18 -3.43
C PHE A 265 9.20 6.87 -4.88
N GLN A 266 10.32 7.44 -5.31
CA GLN A 266 10.89 7.19 -6.63
C GLN A 266 11.20 5.70 -6.81
N LEU A 267 10.75 5.11 -7.92
CA LEU A 267 10.98 3.70 -8.23
C LEU A 267 12.40 3.50 -8.78
N VAL A 268 13.02 2.36 -8.48
CA VAL A 268 14.36 1.97 -8.93
C VAL A 268 14.27 1.29 -10.30
N PRO A 269 14.71 1.95 -11.41
CA PRO A 269 14.52 1.38 -12.74
C PRO A 269 15.40 0.15 -12.98
N GLY A 270 14.81 -0.90 -13.56
CA GLY A 270 15.43 -2.21 -13.72
C GLY A 270 15.20 -3.18 -12.55
N TYR A 271 14.72 -2.68 -11.41
CA TYR A 271 14.41 -3.48 -10.23
C TYR A 271 12.90 -3.48 -9.97
N ASP A 272 12.31 -2.32 -9.62
CA ASP A 272 10.86 -2.21 -9.38
C ASP A 272 10.04 -2.38 -10.65
N CYS A 273 10.59 -1.92 -11.78
CA CYS A 273 9.99 -2.05 -13.11
C CYS A 273 11.08 -2.31 -14.16
N PRO A 274 10.73 -2.88 -15.34
CA PRO A 274 11.69 -3.06 -16.42
C PRO A 274 12.38 -1.76 -16.83
N THR A 275 13.64 -1.83 -17.27
CA THR A 275 14.46 -0.64 -17.62
C THR A 275 13.88 0.22 -18.73
N TYR A 276 13.02 -0.34 -19.59
CA TYR A 276 12.34 0.38 -20.68
C TYR A 276 10.99 1.00 -20.28
N ALA A 277 10.58 0.89 -19.01
CA ALA A 277 9.31 1.45 -18.55
C ALA A 277 9.26 2.97 -18.75
N THR A 278 8.07 3.49 -19.00
CA THR A 278 7.81 4.93 -18.98
C THR A 278 7.42 5.34 -17.57
N TYR A 279 8.09 6.35 -17.02
CA TYR A 279 7.86 6.80 -15.65
C TYR A 279 7.09 8.11 -15.60
N LEU A 280 6.22 8.27 -14.60
CA LEU A 280 5.43 9.45 -14.32
C LEU A 280 5.65 9.91 -12.88
N ASN A 281 5.76 11.23 -12.69
CA ASN A 281 5.83 11.83 -11.36
C ASN A 281 4.46 11.88 -10.70
N THR A 282 4.48 11.85 -9.37
CA THR A 282 3.33 12.12 -8.50
C THR A 282 3.69 13.23 -7.51
N SER A 283 2.69 13.82 -6.86
CA SER A 283 2.93 14.84 -5.85
C SER A 283 1.83 14.89 -4.80
N PHE A 284 2.19 15.41 -3.63
CA PHE A 284 1.26 15.63 -2.52
C PHE A 284 1.57 16.96 -1.83
N TYR A 285 0.66 17.40 -0.97
CA TYR A 285 0.77 18.66 -0.23
C TYR A 285 0.77 18.37 1.27
N VAL A 286 1.71 18.98 1.99
CA VAL A 286 1.86 18.94 3.45
C VAL A 286 2.59 20.21 3.86
N SER A 287 2.43 20.72 5.10
CA SER A 287 3.26 21.80 5.66
C SER A 287 3.57 22.99 4.72
N GLU A 288 2.56 23.49 4.01
CA GLU A 288 2.70 24.60 3.06
C GLU A 288 3.67 24.36 1.88
N THR A 289 3.99 23.11 1.58
CA THR A 289 4.87 22.68 0.48
C THR A 289 4.14 21.71 -0.46
N THR A 290 4.69 21.55 -1.67
CA THR A 290 4.38 20.39 -2.51
C THR A 290 5.65 19.58 -2.67
N HIS A 291 5.52 18.31 -2.37
CA HIS A 291 6.53 17.29 -2.51
C HIS A 291 6.25 16.52 -3.80
N THR A 292 7.27 16.29 -4.61
CA THR A 292 7.15 15.64 -5.92
C THR A 292 8.08 14.44 -5.96
N HIS A 293 7.48 13.26 -5.95
CA HIS A 293 8.19 12.01 -6.15
C HIS A 293 8.40 11.80 -7.63
N ILE A 294 9.64 11.98 -8.06
CA ILE A 294 10.08 11.75 -9.44
C ILE A 294 9.95 10.26 -9.75
N ASP A 295 9.48 9.92 -10.95
CA ASP A 295 9.45 8.53 -11.44
C ASP A 295 8.79 7.50 -10.47
N SER A 296 7.70 7.91 -9.80
CA SER A 296 7.00 7.13 -8.76
C SER A 296 5.84 6.26 -9.28
N ILE A 297 5.48 6.42 -10.56
CA ILE A 297 4.59 5.50 -11.29
C ILE A 297 5.33 5.01 -12.52
N CYS A 298 5.31 3.70 -12.78
CA CYS A 298 5.86 3.12 -14.00
C CYS A 298 4.78 2.47 -14.86
N LEU A 299 4.94 2.58 -16.19
CA LEU A 299 4.07 2.07 -17.23
C LEU A 299 4.88 1.16 -18.16
N PHE A 300 4.48 -0.10 -18.33
CA PHE A 300 5.23 -1.03 -19.17
C PHE A 300 4.37 -2.16 -19.74
N GLU A 301 4.73 -2.62 -20.94
CA GLU A 301 4.31 -3.93 -21.43
C GLU A 301 5.23 -5.03 -20.92
N TYR A 302 4.73 -6.25 -20.76
CA TYR A 302 5.52 -7.42 -20.40
C TYR A 302 5.04 -8.65 -21.18
N ASP A 303 5.97 -9.47 -21.68
CA ASP A 303 5.65 -10.76 -22.32
C ASP A 303 5.74 -11.85 -21.24
N ALA A 304 4.58 -12.36 -20.82
CA ALA A 304 4.52 -13.34 -19.75
C ALA A 304 5.28 -14.62 -20.11
N ASP A 305 5.72 -15.34 -19.08
CA ASP A 305 6.42 -16.62 -19.23
C ASP A 305 5.51 -17.76 -19.74
N PHE A 306 4.19 -17.55 -19.77
CA PHE A 306 3.20 -18.47 -20.33
C PHE A 306 2.38 -17.85 -21.47
N PRO A 307 1.99 -18.62 -22.51
CA PRO A 307 1.13 -18.12 -23.58
C PRO A 307 -0.32 -17.94 -23.13
N ILE A 308 -1.04 -16.98 -23.74
CA ILE A 308 -2.43 -16.70 -23.38
C ILE A 308 -3.37 -17.84 -23.80
N GLN A 309 -3.04 -18.49 -24.91
CA GLN A 309 -3.66 -19.74 -25.32
C GLN A 309 -2.73 -20.56 -26.21
N ARG A 310 -2.95 -21.88 -26.22
CA ARG A 310 -2.30 -22.81 -27.15
C ARG A 310 -3.16 -24.04 -27.42
N HIS A 311 -3.06 -24.60 -28.62
CA HIS A 311 -3.68 -25.88 -28.97
C HIS A 311 -2.78 -26.71 -29.89
N SER A 312 -2.89 -28.03 -29.83
CA SER A 312 -2.08 -28.95 -30.64
C SER A 312 -2.92 -30.14 -31.09
N THR A 313 -2.72 -30.56 -32.33
CA THR A 313 -3.32 -31.77 -32.92
C THR A 313 -2.23 -32.62 -33.56
N ASN A 314 -2.61 -33.73 -34.20
CA ASN A 314 -1.67 -34.56 -34.96
C ASN A 314 -1.04 -33.85 -36.17
N ASN A 315 -1.61 -32.72 -36.63
CA ASN A 315 -1.22 -32.07 -37.88
C ASN A 315 -0.83 -30.60 -37.72
N TYR A 316 -1.13 -29.96 -36.57
CA TYR A 316 -0.78 -28.56 -36.35
C TYR A 316 -0.65 -28.19 -34.87
N VAL A 317 0.09 -27.10 -34.62
CA VAL A 317 0.17 -26.40 -33.33
C VAL A 317 -0.18 -24.93 -33.55
N SER A 318 -0.95 -24.34 -32.64
CA SER A 318 -1.21 -22.90 -32.59
C SER A 318 -0.92 -22.33 -31.21
N VAL A 319 -0.26 -21.17 -31.13
CA VAL A 319 0.11 -20.50 -29.88
C VAL A 319 -0.07 -19.00 -30.04
N THR A 320 -0.61 -18.34 -29.02
CA THR A 320 -0.70 -16.87 -28.93
C THR A 320 0.17 -16.39 -27.76
N LYS A 321 0.99 -15.36 -27.97
CA LYS A 321 1.80 -14.74 -26.89
C LYS A 321 0.89 -14.07 -25.85
N ASN A 322 1.33 -14.02 -24.60
CA ASN A 322 0.63 -13.28 -23.55
C ASN A 322 1.38 -11.99 -23.24
N THR A 323 1.10 -10.94 -24.00
CA THR A 323 1.62 -9.61 -23.67
C THR A 323 0.56 -8.85 -22.88
N TYR A 324 0.91 -8.36 -21.71
CA TYR A 324 0.04 -7.53 -20.88
C TYR A 324 0.67 -6.17 -20.63
N PHE A 325 -0.16 -5.21 -20.22
CA PHE A 325 0.29 -3.87 -19.84
C PHE A 325 0.06 -3.65 -18.35
N SER A 326 1.02 -3.02 -17.68
CA SER A 326 1.00 -2.78 -16.25
C SER A 326 1.22 -1.30 -15.92
N VAL A 327 0.45 -0.82 -14.94
CA VAL A 327 0.67 0.43 -14.22
C VAL A 327 1.03 0.07 -12.78
N ARG A 328 2.15 0.58 -12.28
CA ARG A 328 2.62 0.25 -10.92
C ARG A 328 3.04 1.49 -10.14
N SER A 329 2.78 1.44 -8.84
CA SER A 329 3.30 2.36 -7.83
C SER A 329 3.66 1.55 -6.57
N VAL A 330 4.66 2.00 -5.83
CA VAL A 330 5.09 1.39 -4.55
C VAL A 330 4.99 2.46 -3.48
N SER A 331 4.36 2.13 -2.35
CA SER A 331 4.31 3.00 -1.17
C SER A 331 4.98 2.32 0.02
N THR A 332 5.96 3.00 0.62
CA THR A 332 6.72 2.50 1.77
C THR A 332 6.25 3.18 3.07
N VAL A 333 5.16 2.67 3.66
CA VAL A 333 4.54 3.28 4.86
C VAL A 333 5.21 2.68 6.10
N GLY A 334 6.07 3.47 6.75
CA GLY A 334 6.91 2.97 7.85
C GLY A 334 7.74 1.77 7.36
N ASN A 335 7.58 0.62 8.01
CA ASN A 335 8.32 -0.61 7.70
C ASN A 335 7.70 -1.46 6.57
N TYR A 336 6.61 -1.03 5.93
CA TYR A 336 5.91 -1.80 4.91
C TYR A 336 6.14 -1.27 3.51
N ASP A 337 6.54 -2.14 2.58
CA ASP A 337 6.53 -1.84 1.14
C ASP A 337 5.31 -2.45 0.44
N TYR A 338 4.35 -1.61 0.06
CA TYR A 338 3.16 -2.02 -0.69
C TYR A 338 3.35 -1.76 -2.19
N MET A 339 3.48 -2.83 -2.98
CA MET A 339 3.54 -2.75 -4.45
C MET A 339 2.17 -2.95 -5.10
N PHE A 340 1.56 -1.86 -5.56
CA PHE A 340 0.29 -1.88 -6.28
C PHE A 340 0.53 -2.02 -7.78
N THR A 341 -0.10 -3.02 -8.42
CA THR A 341 -0.02 -3.21 -9.88
C THR A 341 -1.42 -3.40 -10.47
N TYR A 342 -1.78 -2.56 -11.43
CA TYR A 342 -2.96 -2.74 -12.28
C TYR A 342 -2.53 -3.32 -13.62
N THR A 343 -3.04 -4.51 -13.97
CA THR A 343 -2.64 -5.24 -15.18
C THR A 343 -3.80 -5.42 -16.16
N PHE A 344 -3.55 -5.11 -17.43
CA PHE A 344 -4.49 -5.19 -18.55
C PHE A 344 -4.06 -6.26 -19.54
N PHE A 345 -4.98 -7.13 -19.95
CA PHE A 345 -4.71 -8.31 -20.77
C PHE A 345 -5.37 -8.22 -22.16
N MET A 346 -4.79 -8.90 -23.15
CA MET A 346 -5.28 -8.88 -24.55
C MET A 346 -6.69 -9.47 -24.75
N ASP A 347 -7.18 -10.29 -23.81
CA ASP A 347 -8.51 -10.90 -23.87
C ASP A 347 -9.65 -9.94 -23.47
N GLY A 348 -9.29 -8.72 -23.05
CA GLY A 348 -10.25 -7.68 -22.71
C GLY A 348 -10.81 -7.80 -21.31
N SER A 349 -10.20 -8.59 -20.43
CA SER A 349 -10.46 -8.58 -18.98
C SER A 349 -10.51 -7.14 -18.40
N ILE A 350 -11.67 -6.43 -18.44
CA ILE A 350 -12.56 -5.73 -17.44
C ILE A 350 -13.84 -5.13 -18.17
N ALA A 351 -15.16 -5.27 -17.73
CA ALA A 351 -16.46 -4.52 -18.10
C ALA A 351 -17.92 -5.12 -17.90
N VAL A 352 -18.81 -4.70 -16.97
CA VAL A 352 -20.24 -5.15 -16.99
C VAL A 352 -21.16 -4.22 -17.81
N GLU A 353 -22.04 -4.77 -18.67
CA GLU A 353 -23.12 -4.04 -19.36
C GLU A 353 -24.47 -4.77 -19.24
N ASN A 354 -25.58 -4.02 -19.19
CA ASN A 354 -26.94 -4.57 -19.17
C ASN A 354 -27.47 -4.86 -20.60
N GLU A 355 -26.81 -5.79 -21.29
CA GLU A 355 -27.26 -6.26 -22.60
C GLU A 355 -27.05 -7.77 -22.73
N THR A 356 -27.88 -8.44 -23.51
CA THR A 356 -27.65 -9.85 -23.86
C THR A 356 -26.76 -9.95 -25.08
N ASN A 357 -25.82 -10.89 -25.09
CA ASN A 357 -25.07 -11.22 -26.30
C ASN A 357 -25.98 -11.90 -27.36
N GLN A 358 -25.43 -12.19 -28.54
CA GLN A 358 -26.18 -12.81 -29.65
C GLN A 358 -26.77 -14.20 -29.33
N TYR A 359 -26.38 -14.82 -28.21
CA TYR A 359 -26.86 -16.11 -27.74
C TYR A 359 -27.96 -15.99 -26.66
N GLY A 360 -28.34 -14.77 -26.27
CA GLY A 360 -29.37 -14.51 -25.27
C GLY A 360 -28.87 -14.50 -23.82
N GLU A 361 -27.55 -14.60 -23.60
CA GLU A 361 -26.93 -14.55 -22.26
C GLU A 361 -26.54 -13.12 -21.91
N TYR A 362 -26.73 -12.73 -20.64
CA TYR A 362 -26.31 -11.41 -20.16
C TYR A 362 -24.79 -11.25 -20.27
N ARG A 363 -24.38 -10.11 -20.82
CA ARG A 363 -22.99 -9.66 -20.85
C ARG A 363 -22.61 -9.28 -19.43
N GLY A 364 -21.45 -9.72 -18.97
CA GLY A 364 -20.99 -9.41 -17.62
C GLY A 364 -19.52 -9.70 -17.45
N TYR A 365 -18.99 -9.37 -16.27
CA TYR A 365 -17.62 -9.69 -15.89
C TYR A 365 -17.63 -10.52 -14.63
N ARG A 366 -16.81 -11.55 -14.68
CA ARG A 366 -16.55 -12.37 -13.52
C ARG A 366 -15.48 -11.67 -12.69
N ILE A 367 -15.78 -11.48 -11.42
CA ILE A 367 -14.84 -11.09 -10.38
C ILE A 367 -14.33 -12.38 -9.75
N LEU A 368 -13.03 -12.62 -9.79
CA LEU A 368 -12.44 -13.83 -9.23
C LEU A 368 -11.12 -13.56 -8.49
N PRO A 369 -10.88 -14.27 -7.38
CA PRO A 369 -9.58 -14.23 -6.72
C PRO A 369 -8.52 -14.77 -7.70
N TYR A 370 -7.53 -13.93 -8.03
CA TYR A 370 -6.42 -14.31 -8.91
C TYR A 370 -5.34 -15.06 -8.13
N THR A 371 -4.92 -14.50 -6.99
CA THR A 371 -3.82 -15.01 -6.16
C THR A 371 -4.18 -15.17 -4.69
N GLY A 372 -5.47 -15.43 -4.42
CA GLY A 372 -6.01 -15.58 -3.07
C GLY A 372 -6.44 -14.25 -2.46
N LEU A 373 -7.42 -14.32 -1.55
CA LEU A 373 -7.98 -13.19 -0.80
C LEU A 373 -8.08 -13.62 0.66
N ALA A 374 -8.08 -12.65 1.56
CA ALA A 374 -8.46 -12.83 2.94
C ALA A 374 -9.06 -11.53 3.47
N HIS A 375 -10.15 -11.65 4.23
CA HIS A 375 -10.67 -10.58 5.07
C HIS A 375 -10.14 -10.72 6.50
N LEU A 376 -10.47 -9.77 7.36
CA LEU A 376 -10.05 -9.75 8.77
C LEU A 376 -10.60 -10.99 9.53
N THR A 377 -9.69 -11.75 10.15
CA THR A 377 -10.08 -12.90 10.99
C THR A 377 -10.79 -12.48 12.28
N VAL A 378 -10.37 -11.37 12.88
CA VAL A 378 -10.88 -10.91 14.18
C VAL A 378 -12.30 -10.38 14.03
N GLN A 379 -13.24 -11.04 14.70
CA GLN A 379 -14.63 -10.60 14.77
C GLN A 379 -14.81 -9.61 15.91
N ASN A 380 -15.56 -8.52 15.68
CA ASN A 380 -15.82 -7.48 16.68
C ASN A 380 -14.53 -6.98 17.35
N SER A 381 -13.52 -6.66 16.54
CA SER A 381 -12.22 -6.16 17.00
C SER A 381 -12.40 -5.00 17.99
N SER A 382 -11.82 -5.14 19.19
CA SER A 382 -11.80 -4.09 20.22
C SER A 382 -11.01 -2.86 19.77
N ASN A 383 -9.98 -3.06 18.93
CA ASN A 383 -9.12 -1.98 18.46
C ASN A 383 -9.84 -1.13 17.41
N LEU A 384 -10.57 -1.79 16.50
CA LEU A 384 -11.19 -1.11 15.36
C LEU A 384 -12.58 -0.57 15.66
N VAL A 385 -13.36 -1.25 16.52
CA VAL A 385 -14.77 -0.91 16.79
C VAL A 385 -15.56 -0.71 15.49
N ASN A 386 -15.77 0.53 15.03
CA ASN A 386 -16.49 0.85 13.79
C ASN A 386 -15.59 1.41 12.67
N ALA A 387 -14.28 1.56 12.90
CA ALA A 387 -13.35 2.25 12.02
C ALA A 387 -13.08 1.53 10.68
N ALA A 388 -13.28 0.21 10.62
CA ALA A 388 -12.93 -0.60 9.45
C ALA A 388 -13.91 -1.75 9.15
N ARG A 389 -15.23 -1.48 9.21
CA ARG A 389 -16.28 -2.47 8.91
C ARG A 389 -16.16 -3.08 7.50
N TRP A 390 -15.53 -2.37 6.57
CA TRP A 390 -15.22 -2.88 5.23
C TRP A 390 -14.29 -4.10 5.25
N ALA A 391 -13.51 -4.33 6.30
CA ALA A 391 -12.56 -5.43 6.40
C ALA A 391 -13.19 -6.79 6.75
N GLU A 392 -14.51 -6.86 7.01
CA GLU A 392 -15.17 -8.04 7.58
C GLU A 392 -15.60 -9.09 6.52
N HIS A 393 -15.51 -8.77 5.23
CA HIS A 393 -15.96 -9.66 4.14
C HIS A 393 -15.03 -9.56 2.91
N ASP A 394 -14.95 -10.60 2.09
CA ASP A 394 -14.09 -10.60 0.89
C ASP A 394 -14.62 -9.66 -0.22
N VAL A 395 -15.95 -9.69 -0.44
CA VAL A 395 -16.64 -8.92 -1.49
C VAL A 395 -17.95 -8.38 -0.93
N GLN A 396 -18.18 -7.09 -1.13
CA GLN A 396 -19.35 -6.35 -0.66
C GLN A 396 -19.87 -5.47 -1.81
N VAL A 397 -21.19 -5.38 -1.97
CA VAL A 397 -21.80 -4.65 -3.08
C VAL A 397 -22.82 -3.67 -2.53
N THR A 398 -22.71 -2.41 -2.95
CA THR A 398 -23.63 -1.33 -2.57
C THR A 398 -24.16 -0.65 -3.81
N LYS A 399 -25.28 0.07 -3.66
CA LYS A 399 -25.75 1.00 -4.68
C LYS A 399 -24.82 2.22 -4.70
N ARG A 400 -24.47 2.70 -5.89
CA ARG A 400 -23.59 3.86 -6.06
C ARG A 400 -24.28 5.14 -5.59
N LYS A 401 -23.62 5.90 -4.70
CA LYS A 401 -24.04 7.24 -4.27
C LYS A 401 -22.86 8.21 -4.25
N ASP A 402 -23.08 9.46 -4.68
CA ASP A 402 -22.07 10.54 -4.56
C ASP A 402 -21.70 10.87 -3.10
N THR A 403 -22.58 10.56 -2.15
CA THR A 403 -22.35 10.70 -0.70
C THR A 403 -21.51 9.59 -0.09
N GLU A 404 -21.23 8.53 -0.85
CA GLU A 404 -20.49 7.34 -0.40
C GLU A 404 -19.25 7.11 -1.30
N PRO A 405 -18.38 8.13 -1.52
CA PRO A 405 -17.29 8.02 -2.49
C PRO A 405 -16.11 7.18 -2.00
N LYS A 406 -15.99 6.96 -0.68
CA LYS A 406 -14.91 6.18 -0.06
C LYS A 406 -15.45 5.25 1.01
N SER A 407 -14.85 4.07 1.18
CA SER A 407 -15.21 3.14 2.26
C SER A 407 -14.55 3.47 3.61
N ALA A 408 -13.56 4.37 3.60
CA ALA A 408 -12.81 4.78 4.78
C ALA A 408 -12.48 6.28 4.74
N HIS A 409 -11.92 6.78 5.84
CA HIS A 409 -11.39 8.14 5.96
C HIS A 409 -10.11 8.09 6.79
N ALA A 410 -9.10 8.89 6.41
CA ALA A 410 -7.77 8.92 7.06
C ALA A 410 -7.83 9.07 8.59
N TYR A 411 -8.84 9.75 9.09
CA TYR A 411 -9.05 9.97 10.53
C TYR A 411 -10.10 9.05 11.18
N ASN A 412 -10.38 7.88 10.61
CA ASN A 412 -11.24 6.87 11.25
C ASN A 412 -10.65 6.39 12.59
N SER A 413 -9.31 6.28 12.69
CA SER A 413 -8.60 5.91 13.93
C SER A 413 -8.79 6.91 15.08
N GLN A 414 -9.06 8.18 14.75
CA GLN A 414 -9.17 9.27 15.71
C GLN A 414 -10.49 9.24 16.52
N ASP A 415 -11.51 8.54 16.02
CA ASP A 415 -12.76 8.25 16.75
C ASP A 415 -13.31 6.91 16.28
N VAL A 416 -12.80 5.81 16.83
CA VAL A 416 -13.18 4.45 16.41
C VAL A 416 -14.64 4.12 16.70
N HIS A 417 -15.28 4.82 17.63
CA HIS A 417 -16.69 4.62 17.97
C HIS A 417 -17.63 5.40 17.03
N ASN A 418 -17.24 6.59 16.59
CA ASN A 418 -18.01 7.44 15.66
C ASN A 418 -17.13 7.99 14.52
N PRO A 419 -16.57 7.11 13.68
CA PRO A 419 -15.61 7.49 12.65
C PRO A 419 -16.26 8.39 11.58
N PRO A 420 -15.49 9.25 10.88
CA PRO A 420 -15.98 10.03 9.74
C PRO A 420 -16.72 9.20 8.69
N VAL A 421 -16.19 8.01 8.36
CA VAL A 421 -16.85 7.03 7.49
C VAL A 421 -16.99 5.71 8.24
N ASN A 422 -18.22 5.31 8.51
CA ASN A 422 -18.61 4.00 8.98
C ASN A 422 -19.24 3.22 7.81
N PHE A 423 -18.47 2.29 7.25
CA PHE A 423 -18.87 1.55 6.06
C PHE A 423 -20.16 0.72 6.23
N ASP A 424 -20.48 0.30 7.45
CA ASP A 424 -21.72 -0.44 7.74
C ASP A 424 -22.98 0.36 7.38
N HIS A 425 -22.90 1.70 7.42
CA HIS A 425 -24.03 2.57 7.05
C HIS A 425 -24.39 2.52 5.55
N PHE A 426 -23.55 1.93 4.70
CA PHE A 426 -23.84 1.80 3.27
C PHE A 426 -24.83 0.65 3.01
N PHE A 427 -25.07 -0.23 3.99
CA PHE A 427 -25.96 -1.40 3.87
C PHE A 427 -27.32 -1.15 4.52
N ASP A 428 -28.12 -0.29 3.88
CA ASP A 428 -29.42 0.18 4.37
C ASP A 428 -30.64 -0.54 3.75
N GLY A 429 -30.41 -1.66 3.05
CA GLY A 429 -31.45 -2.50 2.44
C GLY A 429 -31.94 -2.04 1.07
N GLU A 430 -31.17 -1.19 0.39
CA GLU A 430 -31.45 -0.78 -0.99
C GLU A 430 -31.47 -1.95 -1.99
N SER A 431 -32.29 -1.80 -3.04
CA SER A 431 -32.27 -2.73 -4.17
C SER A 431 -30.99 -2.58 -4.96
N LEU A 432 -30.42 -3.71 -5.39
CA LEU A 432 -29.27 -3.79 -6.29
C LEU A 432 -29.67 -4.28 -7.70
N GLU A 433 -30.95 -4.61 -7.91
CA GLU A 433 -31.44 -5.12 -9.19
C GLU A 433 -31.44 -4.00 -10.24
N GLN A 434 -30.51 -4.10 -11.20
CA GLN A 434 -30.39 -3.16 -12.33
C GLN A 434 -30.16 -1.68 -11.93
N GLU A 435 -29.45 -1.47 -10.82
CA GLU A 435 -29.01 -0.15 -10.37
C GLU A 435 -27.54 0.09 -10.74
N ASP A 436 -27.05 1.31 -10.51
CA ASP A 436 -25.61 1.60 -10.54
C ASP A 436 -24.97 1.03 -9.26
N LEU A 437 -23.97 0.16 -9.41
CA LEU A 437 -23.40 -0.64 -8.33
C LEU A 437 -21.93 -0.31 -8.12
N VAL A 438 -21.50 -0.35 -6.87
CA VAL A 438 -20.09 -0.36 -6.49
C VAL A 438 -19.77 -1.73 -5.88
N VAL A 439 -18.70 -2.36 -6.38
CA VAL A 439 -18.13 -3.56 -5.78
C VAL A 439 -16.91 -3.17 -4.96
N TRP A 440 -17.00 -3.37 -3.66
CA TRP A 440 -15.92 -3.23 -2.70
C TRP A 440 -15.32 -4.61 -2.46
N PHE A 441 -14.02 -4.77 -2.66
CA PHE A 441 -13.37 -6.07 -2.49
C PHE A 441 -12.09 -5.90 -1.68
N ASN A 442 -11.79 -6.90 -0.85
CA ASN A 442 -10.58 -6.94 -0.05
C ASN A 442 -9.55 -7.85 -0.69
N LEU A 443 -8.36 -7.30 -0.88
CA LEU A 443 -7.13 -8.08 -1.03
C LEU A 443 -6.52 -8.21 0.36
N GLY A 444 -5.96 -9.37 0.69
CA GLY A 444 -5.45 -9.58 2.04
C GLY A 444 -4.73 -10.90 2.22
N MET A 445 -4.03 -11.01 3.34
CA MET A 445 -3.19 -12.13 3.70
C MET A 445 -3.27 -12.37 5.21
N HIS A 446 -3.14 -13.63 5.63
CA HIS A 446 -2.85 -13.97 7.02
C HIS A 446 -1.35 -14.19 7.15
N HIS A 447 -0.64 -13.23 7.74
CA HIS A 447 0.81 -13.27 7.86
C HIS A 447 1.19 -13.68 9.28
N VAL A 448 1.79 -14.87 9.41
CA VAL A 448 2.45 -15.32 10.64
C VAL A 448 3.94 -15.37 10.30
N PRO A 449 4.70 -14.29 10.55
CA PRO A 449 6.09 -14.22 10.16
C PRO A 449 6.90 -15.40 10.70
N HIS A 450 7.79 -15.91 9.87
CA HIS A 450 8.76 -16.94 10.23
C HIS A 450 10.17 -16.47 9.88
N THR A 451 11.19 -17.30 10.11
CA THR A 451 12.60 -16.93 9.89
C THR A 451 12.95 -16.54 8.44
N GLY A 452 12.05 -16.78 7.48
CA GLY A 452 12.23 -16.38 6.08
C GLY A 452 11.76 -14.95 5.78
N ASP A 453 11.09 -14.31 6.73
CA ASP A 453 10.75 -12.89 6.70
C ASP A 453 11.87 -12.01 7.26
N LEU A 454 13.01 -12.61 7.65
CA LEU A 454 14.22 -11.89 8.06
C LEU A 454 15.21 -11.78 6.89
N PRO A 455 15.74 -10.58 6.60
CA PRO A 455 15.43 -9.29 7.24
C PRO A 455 14.08 -8.72 6.80
N ASN A 456 13.61 -9.05 5.58
CA ASN A 456 12.36 -8.55 5.01
C ASN A 456 11.45 -9.69 4.55
N THR A 457 10.14 -9.42 4.58
CA THR A 457 9.14 -10.25 3.90
C THR A 457 9.34 -10.21 2.39
N VAL A 458 9.12 -11.33 1.70
CA VAL A 458 9.34 -11.43 0.24
C VAL A 458 8.04 -11.35 -0.57
N PHE A 459 8.05 -10.55 -1.65
CA PHE A 459 6.90 -10.38 -2.56
C PHE A 459 6.46 -11.66 -3.27
N THR A 460 7.31 -12.69 -3.34
CA THR A 460 7.00 -13.97 -4.00
C THR A 460 5.88 -14.75 -3.29
N THR A 461 5.74 -14.57 -1.98
CA THR A 461 4.73 -15.26 -1.16
C THR A 461 3.73 -14.30 -0.52
N ALA A 462 4.15 -13.06 -0.21
CA ALA A 462 3.25 -12.01 0.25
C ALA A 462 2.54 -11.35 -0.93
N HIS A 463 1.55 -12.03 -1.49
CA HIS A 463 0.84 -11.60 -2.68
C HIS A 463 -0.66 -11.90 -2.60
N SER A 464 -1.50 -10.96 -3.06
CA SER A 464 -2.94 -11.11 -3.19
C SER A 464 -3.42 -10.33 -4.42
N GLY A 465 -4.51 -10.77 -5.04
CA GLY A 465 -4.95 -10.18 -6.30
C GLY A 465 -6.37 -10.58 -6.71
N MET A 466 -7.02 -9.66 -7.40
CA MET A 466 -8.36 -9.81 -7.98
C MET A 466 -8.28 -9.67 -9.50
N GLN A 467 -9.04 -10.48 -10.23
CA GLN A 467 -9.15 -10.36 -11.69
C GLN A 467 -10.60 -10.14 -12.12
N PHE A 468 -10.79 -9.23 -13.07
CA PHE A 468 -12.07 -8.94 -13.71
C PHE A 468 -12.04 -9.49 -15.14
N MET A 469 -12.71 -10.60 -15.41
CA MET A 469 -12.67 -11.28 -16.73
C MET A 469 -13.99 -11.19 -17.50
N PRO A 470 -14.00 -11.07 -18.84
CA PRO A 470 -15.24 -10.97 -19.59
C PRO A 470 -15.98 -12.31 -19.50
N SER A 471 -17.25 -12.26 -19.14
CA SER A 471 -18.13 -13.42 -19.03
C SER A 471 -19.34 -13.20 -19.91
N ASN A 472 -19.41 -13.93 -21.03
CA ASN A 472 -20.45 -13.75 -22.04
C ASN A 472 -20.54 -12.32 -22.63
N TYR A 473 -19.58 -11.44 -22.33
CA TYR A 473 -19.57 -10.06 -22.79
C TYR A 473 -19.35 -9.96 -24.31
N PHE A 474 -18.40 -10.75 -24.81
CA PHE A 474 -18.12 -10.88 -26.23
C PHE A 474 -18.57 -12.22 -26.77
N THR A 475 -18.72 -12.31 -28.09
CA THR A 475 -19.14 -13.52 -28.79
C THR A 475 -18.03 -14.57 -28.90
N ILE A 476 -16.77 -14.12 -28.84
CA ILE A 476 -15.55 -14.93 -28.88
C ILE A 476 -14.46 -14.28 -28.03
N ASP A 477 -13.38 -15.01 -27.75
CA ASP A 477 -12.17 -14.45 -27.14
C ASP A 477 -11.59 -13.30 -27.99
N GLN A 478 -11.36 -12.16 -27.35
CA GLN A 478 -10.84 -10.95 -28.01
C GLN A 478 -9.35 -11.00 -28.29
N SER A 479 -8.59 -11.81 -27.52
CA SER A 479 -7.15 -11.97 -27.69
C SER A 479 -6.80 -12.49 -29.09
N ARG A 480 -7.73 -13.19 -29.74
CA ARG A 480 -7.59 -13.73 -31.11
C ARG A 480 -7.41 -12.67 -32.19
N SER A 481 -7.67 -11.40 -31.88
CA SER A 481 -7.43 -10.27 -32.78
C SER A 481 -5.95 -9.89 -32.86
N THR A 482 -5.13 -10.35 -31.91
CA THR A 482 -3.69 -10.06 -31.92
C THR A 482 -3.00 -10.73 -33.10
N VAL A 483 -2.07 -10.01 -33.72
CA VAL A 483 -1.16 -10.59 -34.72
C VAL A 483 -0.03 -11.39 -34.06
N ASN A 484 0.22 -11.21 -32.75
CA ASN A 484 1.30 -11.86 -32.00
C ASN A 484 0.99 -13.34 -31.67
N MET A 485 0.73 -14.13 -32.71
CA MET A 485 0.43 -15.56 -32.63
C MET A 485 1.09 -16.32 -33.79
N VAL A 486 1.22 -17.63 -33.63
CA VAL A 486 1.81 -18.52 -34.65
C VAL A 486 0.96 -19.76 -34.82
N ARG A 487 0.87 -20.24 -36.07
CA ARG A 487 0.38 -21.57 -36.40
C ARG A 487 1.42 -22.31 -37.22
N ILE A 488 1.76 -23.52 -36.79
CA ILE A 488 2.70 -24.42 -37.45
C ILE A 488 1.94 -25.66 -37.88
N ASP A 489 1.81 -25.87 -39.18
CA ASP A 489 1.29 -27.11 -39.75
C ASP A 489 2.47 -28.04 -40.07
N TYR A 490 2.36 -29.32 -39.74
CA TYR A 490 3.44 -30.29 -39.92
C TYR A 490 2.93 -31.67 -40.31
N LYS A 491 3.76 -32.41 -41.04
CA LYS A 491 3.48 -33.78 -41.49
C LYS A 491 4.79 -34.51 -41.82
N ASP A 492 4.83 -35.82 -41.60
CA ASP A 492 5.95 -36.70 -42.00
C ASP A 492 7.32 -36.20 -41.47
N GLY A 493 7.33 -35.65 -40.25
CA GLY A 493 8.54 -35.12 -39.60
C GLY A 493 8.98 -33.73 -40.06
N ASN A 494 8.22 -33.06 -40.94
CA ASN A 494 8.57 -31.74 -41.46
C ASN A 494 7.44 -30.71 -41.26
N THR A 495 7.82 -29.45 -41.05
CA THR A 495 6.91 -28.31 -41.09
C THR A 495 6.46 -28.07 -42.52
N SER A 496 5.14 -28.10 -42.77
CA SER A 496 4.56 -27.83 -44.08
C SER A 496 4.16 -26.36 -44.27
N ALA A 497 3.80 -25.66 -43.20
CA ALA A 497 3.49 -24.23 -43.24
C ALA A 497 3.72 -23.58 -41.88
N VAL A 498 4.09 -22.28 -41.90
CA VAL A 498 4.13 -21.42 -40.72
C VAL A 498 3.36 -20.15 -41.05
N GLU A 499 2.30 -19.90 -40.31
CA GLU A 499 1.50 -18.68 -40.41
C GLU A 499 1.81 -17.77 -39.23
N LEU A 500 2.21 -16.53 -39.53
CA LEU A 500 2.64 -15.52 -38.56
C LEU A 500 1.66 -14.34 -38.47
N PHE A 501 0.56 -14.37 -39.23
CA PHE A 501 -0.56 -13.45 -39.11
C PHE A 501 -0.19 -11.96 -39.24
N GLY A 502 0.85 -11.68 -40.04
CA GLY A 502 1.31 -10.32 -40.30
C GLY A 502 2.08 -9.65 -39.16
N GLN A 503 2.45 -10.39 -38.10
CA GLN A 503 3.37 -9.83 -37.10
C GLN A 503 4.70 -9.45 -37.76
N LYS A 504 5.37 -8.43 -37.19
CA LYS A 504 6.65 -7.96 -37.73
C LYS A 504 7.68 -9.09 -37.67
N THR A 505 8.03 -9.60 -38.84
CA THR A 505 9.19 -10.46 -39.06
C THR A 505 10.28 -9.56 -39.63
N GLU A 506 11.14 -9.01 -38.79
CA GLU A 506 12.32 -8.31 -39.29
C GLU A 506 13.10 -9.27 -40.23
N PRO A 507 13.52 -8.84 -41.43
CA PRO A 507 14.45 -9.62 -42.22
C PRO A 507 15.82 -9.52 -41.52
N GLU A 508 16.32 -10.63 -40.99
CA GLU A 508 17.70 -10.80 -40.49
C GLU A 508 18.12 -9.82 -39.36
N SER A 509 17.92 -10.24 -38.10
CA SER A 509 18.50 -9.65 -36.87
C SER A 509 18.36 -8.13 -36.71
N CYS A 510 17.42 -7.68 -35.88
CA CYS A 510 17.55 -6.34 -35.30
C CYS A 510 18.65 -6.37 -34.24
N GLU A 511 19.73 -5.62 -34.46
CA GLU A 511 20.70 -5.33 -33.41
C GLU A 511 20.03 -4.36 -32.42
N ILE A 512 19.67 -4.87 -31.26
CA ILE A 512 19.37 -4.00 -30.12
C ILE A 512 20.72 -3.48 -29.67
N ASN A 513 20.91 -2.16 -29.69
CA ASN A 513 22.06 -1.53 -29.03
C ASN A 513 21.87 -1.65 -27.52
N TYR A 514 22.07 -2.87 -27.04
CA TYR A 514 21.96 -3.25 -25.65
C TYR A 514 23.35 -3.13 -25.05
N THR A 515 23.68 -1.93 -24.59
CA THR A 515 24.52 -1.84 -23.40
C THR A 515 23.70 -2.48 -22.28
N PRO A 516 24.24 -3.39 -21.45
CA PRO A 516 23.61 -3.77 -20.19
C PRO A 516 23.51 -2.49 -19.35
N GLY A 517 22.47 -1.72 -19.63
CA GLY A 517 22.18 -0.48 -18.97
C GLY A 517 21.52 -0.91 -17.68
N GLU A 518 22.34 -1.14 -16.66
CA GLU A 518 21.91 -0.73 -15.34
C GLU A 518 21.41 0.71 -15.52
N ALA A 519 20.17 0.96 -15.08
CA ALA A 519 19.68 2.32 -15.05
C ALA A 519 20.71 3.18 -14.31
N ASP A 520 20.85 4.45 -14.69
CA ASP A 520 21.77 5.34 -13.98
C ASP A 520 21.22 5.61 -12.58
N LEU A 521 21.50 4.72 -11.64
CA LEU A 521 21.02 4.82 -10.25
C LEU A 521 21.64 6.03 -9.54
N TRP A 522 22.74 6.58 -10.06
CA TRP A 522 23.31 7.84 -9.56
C TRP A 522 22.42 9.06 -9.87
N ALA A 523 21.43 8.91 -10.75
CA ALA A 523 20.44 9.94 -11.05
C ALA A 523 19.22 9.89 -10.12
N TYR A 524 19.18 8.98 -9.13
CA TYR A 524 18.13 8.95 -8.12
C TYR A 524 18.18 10.24 -7.28
N THR A 525 17.09 11.01 -7.27
CA THR A 525 17.04 12.30 -6.58
C THR A 525 16.17 12.28 -5.33
N GLY A 526 15.25 11.31 -5.23
CA GLY A 526 14.22 11.31 -4.19
C GLY A 526 13.19 12.43 -4.40
N ASP A 527 12.74 13.01 -3.31
CA ASP A 527 11.66 14.00 -3.27
C ASP A 527 12.13 15.42 -3.59
N VAL A 528 11.42 16.08 -4.51
CA VAL A 528 11.64 17.48 -4.88
C VAL A 528 10.58 18.37 -4.25
N VAL A 529 11.00 19.20 -3.29
CA VAL A 529 10.13 20.05 -2.48
C VAL A 529 10.03 21.45 -3.06
N VAL A 530 8.81 21.97 -3.16
CA VAL A 530 8.49 23.33 -3.59
C VAL A 530 7.57 24.02 -2.59
N ARG A 531 8.03 25.12 -1.98
CA ARG A 531 7.21 25.92 -1.07
C ARG A 531 6.00 26.56 -1.78
N LYS A 532 4.82 26.44 -1.17
CA LYS A 532 3.54 26.99 -1.66
C LYS A 532 3.07 28.21 -0.88
N PHE A 533 3.54 28.43 0.36
CA PHE A 533 3.27 29.66 1.08
C PHE A 533 4.46 30.12 1.94
N PRO A 534 5.10 31.28 1.65
CA PRO A 534 4.96 32.03 0.40
C PRO A 534 5.36 31.17 -0.82
N TYR A 535 4.61 31.30 -1.93
CA TYR A 535 4.83 30.48 -3.13
C TYR A 535 6.17 30.80 -3.79
N ASP A 536 7.05 29.81 -3.87
CA ASP A 536 8.40 29.96 -4.42
C ASP A 536 8.78 28.80 -5.36
N PRO A 537 8.23 28.75 -6.58
CA PRO A 537 8.45 27.64 -7.51
C PRO A 537 9.84 27.59 -8.14
N ASN A 538 10.63 28.66 -8.03
CA ASN A 538 11.93 28.75 -8.70
C ASN A 538 13.10 28.32 -7.80
N ASN A 539 12.84 28.02 -6.53
CA ASN A 539 13.84 27.57 -5.57
C ASN A 539 13.42 26.21 -4.97
N PRO A 540 13.35 25.13 -5.78
CA PRO A 540 13.12 23.80 -5.24
C PRO A 540 14.31 23.37 -4.36
N TYR A 541 14.03 22.50 -3.40
CA TYR A 541 15.03 21.93 -2.49
C TYR A 541 14.65 20.48 -2.16
N PHE A 542 15.47 19.83 -1.35
CA PHE A 542 15.30 18.43 -0.96
C PHE A 542 15.16 18.35 0.56
N GLU A 543 14.22 17.54 1.04
CA GLU A 543 14.09 17.17 2.45
C GLU A 543 14.36 15.66 2.56
N THR A 544 15.24 15.29 3.48
CA THR A 544 15.60 13.88 3.75
C THR A 544 15.01 13.36 5.05
N ASP A 545 14.45 14.25 5.88
CA ASP A 545 13.84 13.88 7.15
C ASP A 545 12.43 13.35 6.90
N SER A 546 12.01 12.34 7.67
CA SER A 546 10.69 11.72 7.49
C SER A 546 9.58 12.75 7.64
N ILE A 547 8.68 12.78 6.67
CA ILE A 547 7.46 13.58 6.72
C ILE A 547 6.47 12.80 7.59
N VAL A 548 6.55 12.98 8.91
CA VAL A 548 5.60 12.41 9.89
C VAL A 548 4.58 13.46 10.27
#